data_AF-A0A2H3JA73-F1
#
_entry.id   AF-A0A2H3JA73-F1
#
_cell.length_a   1.000
_cell.length_b   1.000
_cell.length_c   1.000
_cell.angle_alpha   90.00
_cell.angle_beta   90.00
_cell.angle_gamma   90.00
#
_symmetry.space_group_name_H-M   'P 1'
#
loop_
_entity.id
_entity.type
_entity.pdbx_description
1 polymer ?
#
loop_
_entity_poly.entity_id
_entity_poly.type
_entity_poly.pdbx_seq_one_letter_code
_entity_poly.pdbx_strand_id
1 'polypeptide(L)'
;MPLIALVEGDFFNDFVKPGSILMLSEGRPGVDDIFSLEQGILTLQMSREKYERTGLTAIEIDLRQPSMLHGKKGFERIVWACRNVLNASVTWLLAFDAVSQNSLDKAAAALQKYQPRLLDCDFEEIAHPVVNVPPLSMDEVRSQSWPAAVEDYCNEVSEWLGLVSLQSPRIAVDDKIDPYLSRYAVPQSESQQPQSTALVSLRWQGVMTSRWISQLFTSYLLEQRSHADGLSAWGALSASTFRRVAVENSDGYTVLSLTEGAKPRESGFVAWEFVGASLST
;
A
#
# COMPACT_ATOMS: atom_id res chain seq x y z
N MET A 1 -16.34 -14.34 10.16
CA MET A 1 -16.33 -15.52 9.27
C MET A 1 -15.15 -16.43 9.66
N PRO A 2 -15.36 -17.75 9.86
CA PRO A 2 -14.26 -18.68 10.18
C PRO A 2 -13.41 -19.02 8.93
N LEU A 3 -12.15 -19.43 9.13
CA LEU A 3 -11.25 -19.80 8.02
C LEU A 3 -11.79 -20.92 7.13
N ILE A 4 -12.55 -21.85 7.72
CA ILE A 4 -13.09 -22.99 6.97
C ILE A 4 -13.97 -22.55 5.78
N ALA A 5 -14.60 -21.38 5.87
CA ALA A 5 -15.41 -20.82 4.78
C ALA A 5 -14.60 -20.49 3.53
N LEU A 6 -13.27 -20.32 3.64
CA LEU A 6 -12.38 -20.08 2.50
C LEU A 6 -12.11 -21.35 1.70
N VAL A 7 -12.14 -22.52 2.34
CA VAL A 7 -11.77 -23.80 1.72
C VAL A 7 -12.99 -24.70 1.43
N GLU A 8 -14.18 -24.24 1.77
CA GLU A 8 -15.43 -24.97 1.56
C GLU A 8 -16.40 -24.20 0.65
N GLY A 9 -17.24 -24.97 -0.06
CA GLY A 9 -18.33 -24.44 -0.86
C GLY A 9 -17.91 -23.76 -2.16
N ASP A 10 -18.86 -23.06 -2.76
CA ASP A 10 -18.69 -22.42 -4.06
C ASP A 10 -17.67 -21.28 -4.01
N PHE A 11 -17.55 -20.61 -2.86
CA PHE A 11 -16.59 -19.52 -2.66
C PHE A 11 -15.15 -19.95 -2.95
N PHE A 12 -14.77 -21.16 -2.54
CA PHE A 12 -13.45 -21.71 -2.79
C PHE A 12 -13.15 -21.89 -4.29
N ASN A 13 -14.11 -22.44 -5.04
CA ASN A 13 -13.91 -22.72 -6.47
C ASN A 13 -14.04 -21.47 -7.33
N ASP A 14 -14.92 -20.53 -6.96
CA ASP A 14 -15.24 -19.36 -7.76
C ASP A 14 -14.26 -18.20 -7.54
N PHE A 15 -13.66 -18.08 -6.35
CA PHE A 15 -12.84 -16.92 -5.99
C PHE A 15 -11.42 -17.30 -5.53
N VAL A 16 -11.30 -18.30 -4.64
CA VAL A 16 -10.00 -18.65 -4.04
C VAL A 16 -9.10 -19.35 -5.06
N LYS A 17 -9.59 -20.36 -5.76
CA LYS A 17 -8.81 -21.10 -6.77
C LYS A 17 -8.38 -20.27 -7.97
N PRO A 18 -9.24 -19.41 -8.55
CA PRO A 18 -8.80 -18.50 -9.61
C PRO A 18 -7.79 -17.46 -9.11
N GLY A 19 -7.72 -17.22 -7.80
CA GLY A 19 -6.84 -16.20 -7.21
C GLY A 19 -7.31 -14.78 -7.49
N SER A 20 -8.63 -14.57 -7.63
CA SER A 20 -9.23 -13.29 -8.02
C SER A 20 -9.48 -12.34 -6.85
N ILE A 21 -9.20 -12.78 -5.62
CA ILE A 21 -9.47 -12.04 -4.39
C ILE A 21 -8.23 -11.84 -3.54
N LEU A 22 -8.24 -10.73 -2.82
CA LEU A 22 -7.35 -10.43 -1.71
C LEU A 22 -8.19 -10.43 -0.43
N MET A 23 -7.77 -11.16 0.59
CA MET A 23 -8.40 -11.14 1.91
C MET A 23 -7.37 -10.95 3.01
N LEU A 24 -7.71 -10.11 3.99
CA LEU A 24 -6.90 -9.85 5.18
C LEU A 24 -7.77 -10.01 6.42
N SER A 25 -7.36 -10.84 7.37
CA SER A 25 -8.01 -10.91 8.68
C SER A 25 -7.65 -9.69 9.54
N GLU A 26 -8.52 -9.40 10.50
CA GLU A 26 -8.18 -8.52 11.63
C GLU A 26 -7.04 -9.10 12.49
N GLY A 27 -6.37 -8.25 13.26
CA GLY A 27 -5.33 -8.62 14.22
C GLY A 27 -4.08 -7.74 14.13
N ARG A 28 -3.29 -7.70 15.22
CA ARG A 28 -2.02 -6.98 15.29
C ARG A 28 -0.84 -7.93 15.08
N PRO A 29 0.08 -7.63 14.14
CA PRO A 29 1.25 -8.46 13.88
C PRO A 29 2.05 -8.73 15.15
N GLY A 30 2.43 -9.99 15.37
CA GLY A 30 3.21 -10.43 16.53
C GLY A 30 2.44 -10.60 17.84
N VAL A 31 1.15 -10.24 17.88
CA VAL A 31 0.31 -10.39 19.08
C VAL A 31 -0.87 -11.32 18.80
N ASP A 32 -1.61 -11.06 17.74
CA ASP A 32 -2.81 -11.80 17.38
C ASP A 32 -2.50 -12.80 16.24
N ASP A 33 -3.34 -13.84 16.08
CA ASP A 33 -3.23 -14.71 14.91
C ASP A 33 -3.83 -14.01 13.69
N ILE A 34 -3.06 -13.96 12.60
CA ILE A 34 -3.38 -13.20 11.39
C ILE A 34 -3.33 -14.12 10.18
N PHE A 35 -4.28 -13.92 9.29
CA PHE A 35 -4.46 -14.73 8.10
C PHE A 35 -4.57 -13.81 6.89
N SER A 36 -3.90 -14.17 5.80
CA SER A 36 -4.08 -13.49 4.51
C SER A 36 -4.29 -14.50 3.41
N LEU A 37 -5.08 -14.11 2.42
CA LEU A 37 -5.25 -14.84 1.18
C LEU A 37 -4.95 -13.89 0.03
N GLU A 38 -3.92 -14.20 -0.74
CA GLU A 38 -3.53 -13.41 -1.91
C GLU A 38 -3.22 -14.37 -3.06
N GLN A 39 -3.84 -14.15 -4.22
CA GLN A 39 -3.60 -14.95 -5.43
C GLN A 39 -3.76 -16.47 -5.22
N GLY A 40 -4.64 -16.86 -4.29
CA GLY A 40 -4.87 -18.26 -3.91
C GLY A 40 -3.85 -18.85 -2.94
N ILE A 41 -2.90 -18.05 -2.44
CA ILE A 41 -1.96 -18.44 -1.38
C ILE A 41 -2.52 -17.99 -0.04
N LEU A 42 -2.78 -18.95 0.84
CA LEU A 42 -3.22 -18.72 2.21
C LEU A 42 -2.00 -18.70 3.14
N THR A 43 -1.73 -17.55 3.74
CA THR A 43 -0.64 -17.35 4.71
C THR A 43 -1.21 -17.30 6.13
N LEU A 44 -0.64 -18.10 7.04
CA LEU A 44 -1.13 -18.29 8.40
C LEU A 44 -0.11 -17.85 9.46
N GLN A 45 -0.20 -16.62 9.94
CA GLN A 45 0.64 -16.14 11.04
C GLN A 45 -0.02 -16.46 12.37
N MET A 46 0.58 -17.34 13.17
CA MET A 46 0.03 -17.74 14.46
C MET A 46 1.13 -18.08 15.46
N SER A 47 0.75 -18.19 16.73
CA SER A 47 1.66 -18.66 17.78
C SER A 47 2.18 -20.09 17.50
N ARG A 48 3.41 -20.37 17.95
CA ARG A 48 4.06 -21.68 17.79
C ARG A 48 3.20 -22.82 18.35
N GLU A 49 2.61 -22.65 19.53
CA GLU A 49 1.75 -23.66 20.15
C GLU A 49 0.54 -23.97 19.27
N LYS A 50 -0.11 -22.94 18.71
CA LYS A 50 -1.26 -23.13 17.83
C LYS A 50 -0.84 -23.80 16.52
N TYR A 51 0.30 -23.41 15.94
CA TYR A 51 0.86 -24.04 14.74
C TYR A 51 1.11 -25.54 14.93
N GLU A 52 1.80 -25.93 16.01
CA GLU A 52 2.08 -27.34 16.31
C GLU A 52 0.77 -28.15 16.46
N ARG A 53 -0.27 -27.57 17.04
CA ARG A 53 -1.60 -28.20 17.17
C ARG A 53 -2.33 -28.35 15.84
N THR A 54 -2.13 -27.46 14.87
CA THR A 54 -2.75 -27.60 13.53
C THR A 54 -2.22 -28.84 12.79
N GLY A 55 -0.99 -29.25 13.08
CA GLY A 55 -0.31 -30.31 12.34
C GLY A 55 -0.04 -29.98 10.87
N LEU A 56 -0.09 -28.70 10.50
CA LEU A 56 0.28 -28.23 9.16
C LEU A 56 1.80 -28.27 8.99
N THR A 57 2.23 -28.46 7.75
CA THR A 57 3.67 -28.55 7.40
C THR A 57 4.22 -27.22 6.89
N ALA A 58 3.35 -26.28 6.55
CA ALA A 58 3.73 -24.97 6.02
C ALA A 58 2.76 -23.91 6.53
N ILE A 59 3.29 -22.69 6.68
CA ILE A 59 2.55 -21.47 7.03
C ILE A 59 1.92 -20.84 5.79
N GLU A 60 2.56 -21.03 4.62
CA GLU A 60 2.06 -20.59 3.32
C GLU A 60 1.57 -21.78 2.52
N ILE A 61 0.32 -21.71 2.08
CA ILE A 61 -0.37 -22.82 1.43
C ILE A 61 -0.96 -22.31 0.13
N ASP A 62 -0.40 -22.76 -0.99
CA ASP A 62 -0.97 -22.53 -2.32
C ASP A 62 -2.22 -23.42 -2.51
N LEU A 63 -3.39 -22.80 -2.37
CA LEU A 63 -4.70 -23.45 -2.50
C LEU A 63 -5.09 -23.76 -3.95
N ARG A 64 -4.30 -23.33 -4.93
CA ARG A 64 -4.57 -23.57 -6.36
C ARG A 64 -3.95 -24.87 -6.86
N GLN A 65 -3.09 -25.50 -6.05
CA GLN A 65 -2.44 -26.74 -6.45
C GLN A 65 -3.48 -27.84 -6.75
N PRO A 66 -3.20 -28.74 -7.72
CA PRO A 66 -4.10 -29.87 -8.02
C PRO A 66 -4.33 -30.81 -6.82
N SER A 67 -3.46 -30.75 -5.80
CA SER A 67 -3.58 -31.48 -4.53
C SER A 67 -4.61 -30.85 -3.57
N MET A 68 -5.05 -29.61 -3.81
CA MET A 68 -5.98 -28.83 -2.99
C MET A 68 -7.43 -29.05 -3.44
N LEU A 69 -7.82 -30.32 -3.35
CA LEU A 69 -9.14 -30.83 -3.68
C LEU A 69 -9.63 -31.71 -2.53
N HIS A 70 -10.94 -31.65 -2.27
CA HIS A 70 -11.60 -32.55 -1.33
C HIS A 70 -11.28 -34.02 -1.64
N GLY A 71 -11.04 -34.81 -0.60
CA GLY A 71 -10.62 -36.21 -0.69
C GLY A 71 -9.11 -36.45 -0.83
N LYS A 72 -8.29 -35.40 -1.03
CA LYS A 72 -6.82 -35.53 -0.97
C LYS A 72 -6.33 -35.31 0.47
N LYS A 73 -5.41 -36.16 0.93
CA LYS A 73 -4.89 -36.12 2.31
C LYS A 73 -4.34 -34.75 2.74
N GLY A 74 -3.66 -34.03 1.84
CA GLY A 74 -3.13 -32.70 2.11
C GLY A 74 -4.24 -31.68 2.38
N PHE A 75 -5.25 -31.65 1.51
CA PHE A 75 -6.38 -30.75 1.65
C PHE A 75 -7.27 -31.08 2.86
N GLU A 76 -7.54 -32.36 3.11
CA GLU A 76 -8.29 -32.80 4.29
C GLU A 76 -7.60 -32.39 5.61
N ARG A 77 -6.26 -32.30 5.61
CA ARG A 77 -5.51 -31.81 6.78
C ARG A 77 -5.76 -30.32 7.04
N ILE A 78 -5.86 -29.51 5.98
CA ILE A 78 -6.18 -28.09 6.06
C ILE A 78 -7.61 -27.90 6.56
N VAL A 79 -8.56 -28.64 5.99
CA VAL A 79 -9.97 -28.67 6.43
C VAL A 79 -10.05 -29.06 7.90
N TRP A 80 -9.33 -30.10 8.32
CA TRP A 80 -9.28 -30.53 9.73
C TRP A 80 -8.72 -29.43 10.64
N ALA A 81 -7.61 -28.79 10.27
CA ALA A 81 -7.01 -27.71 11.03
C ALA A 81 -7.99 -26.54 11.20
N CYS A 82 -8.68 -26.16 10.13
CA CYS A 82 -9.69 -25.08 10.14
C CYS A 82 -10.92 -25.42 10.99
N ARG A 83 -11.33 -26.70 11.07
CA ARG A 83 -12.48 -27.13 11.88
C ARG A 83 -12.16 -27.30 13.36
N ASN A 84 -10.95 -27.74 13.70
CA ASN A 84 -10.62 -28.18 15.06
C ASN A 84 -9.72 -27.20 15.82
N VAL A 85 -8.86 -26.47 15.12
CA VAL A 85 -7.85 -25.60 15.75
C VAL A 85 -8.06 -24.14 15.39
N LEU A 86 -8.24 -23.83 14.10
CA LEU A 86 -8.47 -22.49 13.57
C LEU A 86 -9.97 -22.21 13.36
N ASN A 87 -10.78 -22.61 14.34
CA ASN A 87 -12.24 -22.58 14.26
C ASN A 87 -12.86 -21.27 14.75
N ALA A 88 -12.03 -20.37 15.29
CA ALA A 88 -12.46 -19.04 15.69
C ALA A 88 -12.93 -18.24 14.46
N SER A 89 -14.01 -17.48 14.64
CA SER A 89 -14.44 -16.51 13.63
C SER A 89 -13.59 -15.26 13.74
N VAL A 90 -13.14 -14.75 12.59
CA VAL A 90 -12.43 -13.47 12.49
C VAL A 90 -13.15 -12.54 11.51
N THR A 91 -12.94 -11.25 11.68
CA THR A 91 -13.34 -10.23 10.70
C THR A 91 -12.36 -10.24 9.54
N TRP A 92 -12.89 -10.11 8.33
CA TRP A 92 -12.10 -10.08 7.10
C TRP A 92 -12.35 -8.80 6.34
N LEU A 93 -11.28 -8.20 5.84
CA LEU A 93 -11.32 -7.27 4.71
C LEU A 93 -11.16 -8.08 3.44
N LEU A 94 -12.00 -7.83 2.46
CA LEU A 94 -11.99 -8.51 1.17
C LEU A 94 -11.96 -7.47 0.06
N ALA A 95 -11.02 -7.61 -0.87
CA ALA A 95 -10.93 -6.81 -2.09
C ALA A 95 -10.89 -7.70 -3.33
N PHE A 96 -11.45 -7.19 -4.42
CA PHE A 96 -11.41 -7.83 -5.73
C PHE A 96 -10.42 -7.11 -6.61
N ASP A 97 -9.60 -7.86 -7.32
CA ASP A 97 -8.92 -7.29 -8.46
C ASP A 97 -9.96 -7.05 -9.56
N ALA A 98 -10.01 -5.84 -10.12
CA ALA A 98 -11.12 -5.33 -10.89
C ALA A 98 -11.59 -6.29 -12.02
N VAL A 99 -12.63 -7.08 -11.73
CA VAL A 99 -13.32 -7.94 -12.70
C VAL A 99 -14.82 -7.78 -12.49
N SER A 100 -15.39 -6.67 -12.96
CA SER A 100 -16.83 -6.35 -13.03
C SER A 100 -17.60 -6.31 -11.69
N GLN A 101 -18.56 -5.38 -11.57
CA GLN A 101 -19.51 -5.30 -10.45
C GLN A 101 -20.16 -6.65 -10.12
N ASN A 102 -20.40 -7.46 -11.14
CA ASN A 102 -20.97 -8.80 -11.03
C ASN A 102 -20.16 -9.76 -10.13
N SER A 103 -18.83 -9.61 -10.03
CA SER A 103 -18.01 -10.48 -9.17
C SER A 103 -18.16 -10.12 -7.69
N LEU A 104 -18.28 -8.83 -7.39
CA LEU A 104 -18.54 -8.35 -6.04
C LEU A 104 -19.91 -8.83 -5.56
N ASP A 105 -20.94 -8.70 -6.39
CA ASP A 105 -22.30 -9.13 -6.06
C ASP A 105 -22.38 -10.65 -5.84
N LYS A 106 -21.71 -11.44 -6.70
CA LYS A 106 -21.63 -12.90 -6.54
C LYS A 106 -20.93 -13.30 -5.25
N ALA A 107 -19.84 -12.63 -4.90
CA ALA A 107 -19.14 -12.93 -3.66
C ALA A 107 -19.93 -12.49 -2.42
N ALA A 108 -20.59 -11.34 -2.47
CA ALA A 108 -21.49 -10.89 -1.42
C ALA A 108 -22.64 -11.90 -1.20
N ALA A 109 -23.19 -12.46 -2.28
CA ALA A 109 -24.17 -13.54 -2.22
C ALA A 109 -23.59 -14.83 -1.63
N ALA A 110 -22.41 -15.28 -2.07
CA ALA A 110 -21.74 -16.47 -1.54
C ALA A 110 -21.43 -16.34 -0.04
N LEU A 111 -21.13 -15.13 0.42
CA LEU A 111 -20.81 -14.81 1.81
C LEU A 111 -22.00 -14.31 2.63
N GLN A 112 -23.22 -14.29 2.07
CA GLN A 112 -24.37 -13.63 2.70
C GLN A 112 -24.71 -14.15 4.09
N LYS A 113 -24.42 -15.44 4.37
CA LYS A 113 -24.53 -16.05 5.70
C LYS A 113 -23.76 -15.29 6.78
N TYR A 114 -22.64 -14.65 6.41
CA TYR A 114 -21.77 -13.91 7.31
C TYR A 114 -22.05 -12.40 7.35
N GLN A 115 -23.11 -11.95 6.67
CA GLN A 115 -23.54 -10.54 6.64
C GLN A 115 -22.40 -9.59 6.21
N PRO A 116 -21.84 -9.75 5.01
CA PRO A 116 -20.77 -8.89 4.53
C PRO A 116 -21.25 -7.44 4.45
N ARG A 117 -20.36 -6.49 4.78
CA ARG A 117 -20.60 -5.06 4.62
C ARG A 117 -19.77 -4.55 3.45
N LEU A 118 -20.43 -3.90 2.51
CA LEU A 118 -19.75 -3.17 1.44
C LEU A 118 -19.25 -1.85 2.03
N LEU A 119 -17.98 -1.56 1.79
CA LEU A 119 -17.32 -0.33 2.19
C LEU A 119 -16.84 0.35 0.92
N ASP A 120 -17.20 1.62 0.77
CA ASP A 120 -16.64 2.47 -0.27
C ASP A 120 -15.29 3.02 0.20
N CYS A 121 -14.40 3.34 -0.74
CA CYS A 121 -13.18 4.07 -0.41
C CYS A 121 -13.53 5.53 -0.22
N ASP A 122 -13.13 6.10 0.92
CA ASP A 122 -13.29 7.52 1.19
C ASP A 122 -12.32 8.31 0.31
N PHE A 123 -12.84 9.31 -0.40
CA PHE A 123 -12.04 10.21 -1.22
C PHE A 123 -12.09 11.62 -0.63
N GLU A 124 -10.92 12.24 -0.55
CA GLU A 124 -10.76 13.58 -0.03
C GLU A 124 -9.78 14.37 -0.91
N GLU A 125 -10.21 15.56 -1.30
CA GLU A 125 -9.36 16.56 -1.94
C GLU A 125 -8.90 17.57 -0.88
N ILE A 126 -7.59 17.67 -0.70
CA ILE A 126 -6.96 18.51 0.31
C ILE A 126 -6.25 19.66 -0.41
N ALA A 127 -6.84 20.86 -0.34
CA ALA A 127 -6.19 22.08 -0.77
C ALA A 127 -5.28 22.59 0.34
N HIS A 128 -3.97 22.68 0.07
CA HIS A 128 -3.00 23.23 1.00
C HIS A 128 -2.96 24.76 0.91
N PRO A 129 -2.52 25.47 1.97
CA PRO A 129 -2.12 26.87 1.83
C PRO A 129 -1.01 27.02 0.79
N VAL A 130 -0.62 28.25 0.45
CA VAL A 130 0.57 28.45 -0.40
C VAL A 130 1.76 27.90 0.37
N VAL A 131 2.44 26.91 -0.22
CA VAL A 131 3.56 26.20 0.39
C VAL A 131 4.85 26.50 -0.35
N ASN A 132 5.96 26.41 0.37
CA ASN A 132 7.29 26.42 -0.21
C ASN A 132 7.62 25.02 -0.72
N VAL A 133 7.73 24.88 -2.04
CA VAL A 133 8.09 23.64 -2.72
C VAL A 133 9.59 23.65 -3.00
N PRO A 134 10.35 22.60 -2.61
CA PRO A 134 11.76 22.48 -2.95
C PRO A 134 11.96 22.44 -4.47
N PRO A 135 13.19 22.66 -4.98
CA PRO A 135 13.46 22.62 -6.41
C PRO A 135 13.38 21.19 -6.98
N LEU A 136 12.15 20.74 -7.27
CA LEU A 136 11.85 19.40 -7.74
C LEU A 136 12.12 19.27 -9.25
N SER A 137 13.37 18.98 -9.62
CA SER A 137 13.75 18.67 -11.00
C SER A 137 14.74 17.51 -11.09
N MET A 138 14.76 16.81 -12.22
CA MET A 138 15.77 15.77 -12.46
C MET A 138 17.18 16.35 -12.62
N ASP A 139 17.29 17.60 -13.07
CA ASP A 139 18.58 18.28 -13.23
C ASP A 139 19.22 18.52 -11.87
N GLU A 140 18.42 18.85 -10.85
CA GLU A 140 18.88 19.02 -9.47
C GLU A 140 19.42 17.72 -8.88
N VAL A 141 18.72 16.60 -9.10
CA VAL A 141 19.19 15.26 -8.68
C VAL A 141 20.51 14.89 -9.36
N ARG A 142 20.66 15.21 -10.66
CA ARG A 142 21.87 14.90 -11.43
C ARG A 142 23.02 15.87 -11.17
N SER A 143 22.74 17.08 -10.72
CA SER A 143 23.74 18.10 -10.41
C SER A 143 24.54 17.79 -9.14
N GLN A 144 24.04 16.88 -8.30
CA GLN A 144 24.70 16.46 -7.08
C GLN A 144 26.05 15.80 -7.39
N SER A 145 27.09 16.32 -6.75
CA SER A 145 28.48 15.97 -7.08
C SER A 145 28.89 14.57 -6.61
N TRP A 146 28.21 14.01 -5.61
CA TRP A 146 28.57 12.76 -4.95
C TRP A 146 27.32 11.92 -4.67
N PRO A 147 27.42 10.58 -4.67
CA PRO A 147 26.30 9.69 -4.34
C PRO A 147 25.63 10.00 -2.99
N ALA A 148 26.43 10.37 -1.97
CA ALA A 148 25.91 10.75 -0.65
C ALA A 148 25.06 12.03 -0.71
N ALA A 149 25.44 13.01 -1.52
CA ALA A 149 24.67 14.24 -1.68
C ALA A 149 23.32 14.00 -2.39
N VAL A 150 23.26 13.02 -3.30
CA VAL A 150 21.99 12.57 -3.90
C VAL A 150 21.09 11.95 -2.84
N GLU A 151 21.65 11.10 -1.97
CA GLU A 151 20.91 10.45 -0.89
C GLU A 151 20.37 11.47 0.12
N ASP A 152 21.21 12.42 0.56
CA ASP A 152 20.81 13.50 1.47
C ASP A 152 19.66 14.33 0.90
N TYR A 153 19.78 14.78 -0.36
CA TYR A 153 18.73 15.52 -1.05
C TYR A 153 17.43 14.70 -1.17
N CYS A 154 17.52 13.42 -1.55
CA CYS A 154 16.35 12.54 -1.64
C CYS A 154 15.69 12.32 -0.27
N ASN A 155 16.47 12.24 0.81
CA ASN A 155 15.96 12.12 2.17
C ASN A 155 15.24 13.40 2.62
N GLU A 156 15.82 14.56 2.34
CA GLU A 156 15.21 15.87 2.59
C GLU A 156 13.87 16.05 1.84
N VAL A 157 13.82 15.62 0.56
CA VAL A 157 12.59 15.63 -0.25
C VAL A 157 11.55 14.66 0.31
N SER A 158 11.97 13.46 0.76
CA SER A 158 11.08 12.49 1.40
C SER A 158 10.48 13.03 2.70
N GLU A 159 11.29 13.71 3.53
CA GLU A 159 10.81 14.38 4.74
C GLU A 159 9.78 15.47 4.40
N TRP A 160 10.06 16.30 3.38
CA TRP A 160 9.13 17.32 2.90
C TRP A 160 7.80 16.72 2.42
N LEU A 161 7.83 15.63 1.63
CA LEU A 161 6.62 14.91 1.21
C LEU A 161 5.84 14.32 2.41
N GLY A 162 6.55 13.90 3.46
CA GLY A 162 5.96 13.52 4.73
C GLY A 162 5.21 14.68 5.40
N LEU A 163 5.81 15.88 5.44
CA LEU A 163 5.16 17.07 5.99
C LEU A 163 3.95 17.52 5.19
N VAL A 164 3.99 17.39 3.85
CA VAL A 164 2.83 17.59 2.96
C VAL A 164 1.70 16.64 3.36
N SER A 165 2.02 15.35 3.50
CA SER A 165 1.04 14.31 3.84
C SER A 165 0.40 14.54 5.23
N LEU A 166 1.16 15.10 6.16
CA LEU A 166 0.71 15.48 7.50
C LEU A 166 -0.02 16.83 7.56
N GLN A 167 -0.14 17.55 6.44
CA GLN A 167 -0.68 18.92 6.39
C GLN A 167 0.03 19.84 7.40
N SER A 168 1.34 19.66 7.55
CA SER A 168 2.12 20.38 8.55
C SER A 168 2.18 21.86 8.22
N PRO A 169 2.03 22.77 9.19
CA PRO A 169 2.21 24.21 8.95
C PRO A 169 3.66 24.55 8.55
N ARG A 170 4.64 23.66 8.80
CA ARG A 170 6.08 23.91 8.55
C ARG A 170 6.45 24.16 7.09
N ILE A 171 5.59 23.78 6.15
CA ILE A 171 5.81 24.00 4.72
C ILE A 171 5.11 25.26 4.20
N ALA A 172 4.26 25.90 5.01
CA ALA A 172 3.54 27.11 4.61
C ALA A 172 4.49 28.31 4.50
N VAL A 173 4.23 29.22 3.55
CA VAL A 173 5.07 30.41 3.31
C VAL A 173 5.05 31.38 4.48
N ASP A 174 3.92 31.47 5.18
CA ASP A 174 3.68 32.39 6.29
C ASP A 174 4.04 31.82 7.66
N ASP A 175 4.61 30.62 7.68
CA ASP A 175 4.95 29.93 8.91
C ASP A 175 6.06 30.63 9.69
N LYS A 176 5.83 30.81 10.99
CA LYS A 176 6.77 31.44 11.93
C LYS A 176 6.85 30.60 13.20
N ILE A 177 7.89 29.79 13.29
CA ILE A 177 8.21 29.03 14.51
C ILE A 177 9.51 29.50 15.12
N ASP A 178 9.53 29.46 16.45
CA ASP A 178 10.74 29.54 17.23
C ASP A 178 11.74 28.46 16.77
N PRO A 179 12.96 28.84 16.35
CA PRO A 179 14.03 27.91 15.97
C PRO A 179 14.41 26.90 17.06
N TYR A 180 14.10 27.21 18.33
CA TYR A 180 14.28 26.26 19.43
C TYR A 180 13.28 25.09 19.38
N LEU A 181 12.10 25.30 18.80
CA LEU A 181 11.05 24.29 18.68
C LEU A 181 11.14 23.48 17.38
N SER A 182 11.53 24.12 16.29
CA SER A 182 11.75 23.44 15.01
C SER A 182 12.87 24.09 14.23
N ARG A 183 13.79 23.26 13.74
CA ARG A 183 14.88 23.67 12.84
C ARG A 183 14.63 23.23 11.40
N TYR A 184 13.46 22.69 11.13
CA TYR A 184 13.11 22.25 9.78
C TYR A 184 13.13 23.45 8.84
N ALA A 185 13.78 23.27 7.69
CA ALA A 185 13.78 24.22 6.60
C ALA A 185 13.48 23.45 5.31
N VAL A 186 12.75 24.08 4.40
CA VAL A 186 12.44 23.46 3.10
C VAL A 186 13.75 23.21 2.35
N PRO A 187 13.93 22.04 1.72
CA PRO A 187 15.17 21.68 1.04
C PRO A 187 15.57 22.75 0.02
N GLN A 188 16.82 23.18 0.05
CA GLN A 188 17.35 24.24 -0.81
C GLN A 188 18.47 23.68 -1.67
N SER A 189 18.51 24.08 -2.95
CA SER A 189 19.67 23.85 -3.79
C SER A 189 20.49 25.14 -3.93
N GLU A 190 21.79 25.01 -4.18
CA GLU A 190 22.65 26.14 -4.49
C GLU A 190 22.20 26.86 -5.78
N SER A 191 21.62 26.12 -6.73
CA SER A 191 21.18 26.63 -8.04
C SER A 191 19.77 27.20 -8.04
N GLN A 192 18.87 26.65 -7.23
CA GLN A 192 17.44 26.98 -7.27
C GLN A 192 16.85 27.15 -5.87
N GLN A 193 16.17 28.27 -5.69
CA GLN A 193 15.43 28.57 -4.48
C GLN A 193 14.05 27.88 -4.49
N PRO A 194 13.50 27.54 -3.30
CA PRO A 194 12.14 27.04 -3.20
C PRO A 194 11.13 27.97 -3.86
N GLN A 195 10.14 27.39 -4.52
CA GLN A 195 9.06 28.13 -5.18
C GLN A 195 7.80 28.08 -4.35
N SER A 196 7.16 29.23 -4.15
CA SER A 196 5.87 29.31 -3.47
C SER A 196 4.75 29.00 -4.45
N THR A 197 4.04 27.89 -4.23
CA THR A 197 2.94 27.46 -5.12
C THR A 197 1.76 26.91 -4.32
N ALA A 198 0.59 26.90 -4.96
CA ALA A 198 -0.57 26.22 -4.42
C ALA A 198 -0.44 24.72 -4.68
N LEU A 199 -0.68 23.90 -3.66
CA LEU A 199 -0.58 22.45 -3.72
C LEU A 199 -1.94 21.81 -3.42
N VAL A 200 -2.27 20.77 -4.16
CA VAL A 200 -3.45 19.93 -3.90
C VAL A 200 -2.97 18.50 -3.69
N SER A 201 -3.50 17.84 -2.66
CA SER A 201 -3.31 16.42 -2.42
C SER A 201 -4.64 15.69 -2.59
N LEU A 202 -4.61 14.59 -3.33
CA LEU A 202 -5.75 13.69 -3.48
C LEU A 202 -5.51 12.48 -2.59
N ARG A 203 -6.42 12.23 -1.65
CA ARG A 203 -6.30 11.16 -0.66
C ARG A 203 -7.45 10.18 -0.82
N TRP A 204 -7.10 8.91 -1.02
CA TRP A 204 -8.05 7.81 -0.93
C TRP A 204 -7.75 6.97 0.30
N GLN A 205 -8.79 6.65 1.08
CA GLN A 205 -8.70 5.81 2.26
C GLN A 205 -9.65 4.62 2.13
N GLY A 206 -9.10 3.42 2.17
CA GLY A 206 -9.88 2.20 1.99
C GLY A 206 -9.01 1.05 1.51
N VAL A 207 -9.66 -0.08 1.22
CA VAL A 207 -8.96 -1.27 0.71
C VAL A 207 -8.81 -1.15 -0.80
N MET A 208 -7.57 -1.11 -1.27
CA MET A 208 -7.23 -0.93 -2.68
C MET A 208 -6.28 -2.02 -3.14
N THR A 209 -6.46 -2.51 -4.37
CA THR A 209 -5.54 -3.51 -4.95
C THR A 209 -4.33 -2.83 -5.58
N SER A 210 -3.21 -3.54 -5.67
CA SER A 210 -1.99 -3.08 -6.35
C SER A 210 -2.26 -2.67 -7.81
N ARG A 211 -3.19 -3.37 -8.48
CA ARG A 211 -3.64 -3.03 -9.83
C ARG A 211 -4.36 -1.69 -9.88
N TRP A 212 -5.26 -1.41 -8.93
CA TRP A 212 -5.96 -0.12 -8.86
C TRP A 212 -4.95 1.03 -8.70
N ILE A 213 -3.97 0.87 -7.81
CA ILE A 213 -2.91 1.87 -7.58
C ILE A 213 -2.07 2.07 -8.85
N SER A 214 -1.73 0.96 -9.54
CA SER A 214 -0.96 1.00 -10.79
C SER A 214 -1.73 1.67 -11.94
N GLN A 215 -3.04 1.43 -12.02
CA GLN A 215 -3.93 2.10 -12.98
C GLN A 215 -4.04 3.58 -12.69
N LEU A 216 -4.24 3.97 -11.42
CA LEU A 216 -4.24 5.37 -11.01
C LEU A 216 -2.94 6.06 -11.40
N PHE A 217 -1.79 5.45 -11.10
CA PHE A 217 -0.49 5.99 -11.44
C PHE A 217 -0.30 6.15 -12.95
N THR A 218 -0.72 5.14 -13.73
CA THR A 218 -0.64 5.20 -15.20
C THR A 218 -1.52 6.30 -15.77
N SER A 219 -2.77 6.42 -15.30
CA SER A 219 -3.69 7.50 -15.69
C SER A 219 -3.13 8.86 -15.35
N TYR A 220 -2.56 9.02 -14.16
CA TYR A 220 -1.91 10.25 -13.72
C TYR A 220 -0.77 10.66 -14.66
N LEU A 221 0.14 9.73 -14.99
CA LEU A 221 1.25 10.00 -15.89
C LEU A 221 0.81 10.33 -17.32
N LEU A 222 -0.28 9.72 -17.79
CA LEU A 222 -0.85 10.01 -19.10
C LEU A 222 -1.46 11.43 -19.15
N GLU A 223 -2.17 11.82 -18.10
CA GLU A 223 -2.74 13.18 -17.98
C GLU A 223 -1.65 14.24 -17.89
N GLN A 224 -0.61 14.01 -17.07
CA GLN A 224 0.56 14.91 -17.00
C GLN A 224 1.21 15.14 -18.36
N ARG A 225 1.36 14.09 -19.19
CA ARG A 225 1.93 14.21 -20.54
C ARG A 225 1.02 14.93 -21.52
N SER A 226 -0.30 14.82 -21.34
CA SER A 226 -1.30 15.37 -22.25
C SER A 226 -1.53 16.86 -21.99
N HIS A 227 -1.38 17.30 -20.73
CA HIS A 227 -1.58 18.68 -20.28
C HIS A 227 -0.25 19.37 -19.90
N ALA A 228 0.78 19.23 -20.74
CA ALA A 228 2.10 19.82 -20.54
C ALA A 228 2.11 21.36 -20.42
N ASP A 229 1.04 22.03 -20.88
CA ASP A 229 0.93 23.50 -20.85
C ASP A 229 0.36 24.06 -19.52
N GLY A 230 -0.05 23.20 -18.56
CA GLY A 230 -0.69 23.68 -17.32
C GLY A 230 -0.52 22.85 -16.05
N LEU A 231 -0.03 21.61 -16.12
CA LEU A 231 0.26 20.79 -14.93
C LEU A 231 1.68 21.02 -14.41
N SER A 232 1.85 20.91 -13.09
CA SER A 232 3.14 21.10 -12.41
C SER A 232 4.24 20.19 -12.97
N ALA A 233 5.47 20.69 -12.97
CA ALA A 233 6.70 20.00 -13.40
C ALA A 233 7.03 18.71 -12.61
N TRP A 234 6.22 18.38 -11.60
CA TRP A 234 6.42 17.22 -10.73
C TRP A 234 5.07 16.71 -10.22
N GLY A 235 5.10 15.46 -9.73
CA GLY A 235 3.97 14.80 -9.08
C GLY A 235 4.43 13.68 -8.16
N ALA A 236 3.76 13.49 -7.02
CA ALA A 236 4.09 12.41 -6.10
C ALA A 236 2.89 11.50 -5.87
N LEU A 237 3.12 10.20 -5.88
CA LEU A 237 2.17 9.17 -5.45
C LEU A 237 2.75 8.47 -4.23
N SER A 238 2.02 8.51 -3.11
CA SER A 238 2.36 7.72 -1.93
C SER A 238 1.29 6.67 -1.69
N ALA A 239 1.71 5.44 -1.42
CA ALA A 239 0.83 4.32 -1.09
C ALA A 239 1.31 3.66 0.20
N SER A 240 0.41 3.55 1.18
CA SER A 240 0.66 2.90 2.47
C SER A 240 -0.16 1.61 2.60
N THR A 241 0.41 0.58 3.21
CA THR A 241 -0.25 -0.72 3.37
C THR A 241 -0.98 -0.84 4.71
N PHE A 242 -1.93 -1.77 4.81
CA PHE A 242 -2.66 -2.05 6.07
C PHE A 242 -1.79 -2.74 7.12
N ARG A 243 -0.74 -3.45 6.70
CA ARG A 243 0.04 -4.33 7.55
C ARG A 243 1.48 -3.83 7.61
N ARG A 244 1.95 -3.58 8.83
CA ARG A 244 3.38 -3.65 9.13
C ARG A 244 3.77 -5.13 9.16
N VAL A 245 4.22 -5.66 8.03
CA VAL A 245 4.63 -7.07 7.97
C VAL A 245 5.97 -7.20 8.68
N ALA A 246 6.07 -8.11 9.65
CA ALA A 246 7.30 -8.35 10.40
C ALA A 246 8.42 -9.00 9.57
N VAL A 247 8.12 -9.44 8.35
CA VAL A 247 9.03 -10.07 7.39
C VAL A 247 8.82 -9.37 6.05
N GLU A 248 9.90 -8.90 5.42
CA GLU A 248 9.95 -8.02 4.22
C GLU A 248 9.64 -6.52 4.44
N ASN A 249 9.07 -6.11 5.59
CA ASN A 249 9.00 -4.73 6.09
C ASN A 249 8.48 -3.64 5.12
N SER A 250 7.76 -3.93 4.04
CA SER A 250 7.24 -2.90 3.13
C SER A 250 5.95 -2.26 3.64
N ASP A 251 6.11 -1.17 4.43
CA ASP A 251 4.99 -0.41 5.01
C ASP A 251 4.29 0.50 3.96
N GLY A 252 4.96 0.71 2.83
CA GLY A 252 4.46 1.52 1.74
C GLY A 252 5.59 1.97 0.83
N TYR A 253 5.25 2.77 -0.16
CA TYR A 253 6.22 3.39 -1.05
C TYR A 253 5.74 4.78 -1.47
N THR A 254 6.69 5.62 -1.86
CA THR A 254 6.42 6.90 -2.52
C THR A 254 7.17 6.94 -3.84
N VAL A 255 6.47 7.30 -4.92
CA VAL A 255 7.06 7.55 -6.23
C VAL A 255 6.88 9.02 -6.56
N LEU A 256 7.99 9.72 -6.77
CA LEU A 256 8.02 11.08 -7.27
C LEU A 256 8.39 11.06 -8.76
N SER A 257 7.52 11.63 -9.57
CA SER A 257 7.77 11.92 -10.98
C SER A 257 8.30 13.35 -11.11
N LEU A 258 9.40 13.48 -11.84
CA LEU A 258 10.11 14.75 -12.07
C LEU A 258 10.28 14.95 -13.57
N THR A 259 10.05 16.16 -14.08
CA THR A 259 10.39 16.50 -15.47
C THR A 259 11.86 16.91 -15.60
N GLU A 260 12.46 16.62 -16.75
CA GLU A 260 13.76 17.19 -17.13
C GLU A 260 13.60 18.59 -17.75
N GLY A 261 14.37 19.57 -17.28
CA GLY A 261 14.27 20.96 -17.77
C GLY A 261 14.64 21.12 -19.24
N ALA A 262 15.56 20.27 -19.75
CA ALA A 262 15.99 20.30 -21.15
C ALA A 262 15.04 19.55 -22.11
N LYS A 263 14.20 18.65 -21.58
CA LYS A 263 13.26 17.83 -22.36
C LYS A 263 12.00 17.54 -21.52
N PRO A 264 10.97 18.41 -21.60
CA PRO A 264 9.74 18.24 -20.81
C PRO A 264 8.93 16.96 -21.13
N ARG A 265 9.36 16.17 -22.12
CA ARG A 265 8.77 14.87 -22.48
C ARG A 265 9.48 13.67 -21.84
N GLU A 266 10.67 13.85 -21.29
CA GLU A 266 11.40 12.80 -20.55
C GLU A 266 11.15 13.02 -19.05
N SER A 267 10.46 12.07 -18.43
CA SER A 267 10.15 12.05 -17.00
C SER A 267 11.11 11.11 -16.28
N GLY A 268 11.83 11.61 -15.28
CA GLY A 268 12.56 10.78 -14.33
C GLY A 268 11.69 10.41 -13.13
N PHE A 269 12.10 9.38 -12.41
CA PHE A 269 11.40 8.90 -11.22
C PHE A 269 12.39 8.69 -10.08
N VAL A 270 11.98 9.12 -8.88
CA VAL A 270 12.63 8.75 -7.62
C VAL A 270 11.61 7.96 -6.81
N ALA A 271 12.02 6.82 -6.28
CA ALA A 271 11.15 5.95 -5.50
C ALA A 271 11.78 5.68 -4.13
N TRP A 272 10.97 5.81 -3.09
CA TRP A 272 11.32 5.42 -1.72
C TRP A 272 10.44 4.25 -1.31
N GLU A 273 11.06 3.24 -0.71
CA GLU A 273 10.37 2.14 -0.04
C GLU A 273 10.46 2.37 1.46
N PHE A 274 9.32 2.45 2.13
CA PHE A 274 9.28 2.62 3.57
C PHE A 274 9.44 1.27 4.24
N VAL A 275 10.61 1.07 4.82
CA VAL A 275 10.93 -0.13 5.59
C VAL A 275 10.57 0.13 7.05
N GLY A 276 9.54 -0.54 7.56
CA GLY A 276 9.21 -0.48 8.99
C GLY A 276 10.42 -0.85 9.85
N ALA A 277 10.69 -0.09 10.93
CA ALA A 277 11.83 -0.31 11.79
C ALA A 277 11.81 -1.76 12.36
N SER A 278 12.79 -2.58 11.96
CA SER A 278 13.08 -3.80 12.68
C SER A 278 13.71 -3.43 14.02
N LEU A 279 13.14 -3.94 15.12
CA LEU A 279 13.96 -4.26 16.28
C LEU A 279 14.88 -5.40 15.82
N SER A 280 16.04 -5.04 15.28
CA SER A 280 17.17 -5.95 15.19
C SER A 280 17.65 -6.24 16.60
N THR A 281 17.13 -7.32 17.18
CA THR A 281 17.77 -8.01 18.32
C THR A 281 18.36 -9.32 17.84
#